data_AF-A0A6H2F8W3-F1
#
_entry.id   AF-A0A6H2F8W3-F1
#
_cell.length_a   1.000
_cell.length_b   1.000
_cell.length_c   1.000
_cell.angle_alpha   90.00
_cell.angle_beta   90.00
_cell.angle_gamma   90.00
#
_symmetry.space_group_name_H-M   'P 1'
#
loop_
_entity.id
_entity.type
_entity.pdbx_description
1 polymer ?
#
loop_
_entity_poly.entity_id
_entity_poly.type
_entity_poly.pdbx_seq_one_letter_code
_entity_poly.pdbx_strand_id
1 'polypeptide(L)'
;MNKKINEWNTHIAKKLAIQENIILTTEHLEIIYIFKQLYNKFHTLPNMVILVNVIKNKYGILKGNSIYIHKLFPNGAIRQIAYISGLKEITVCL
;
A
#
# COMPACT_ATOMS: atom_id res chain seq x y z
N MET A 1 17.05 -18.45 13.49
CA MET A 1 15.74 -18.90 14.04
C MET A 1 14.63 -18.24 13.26
N ASN A 2 13.70 -19.07 12.81
CA ASN A 2 12.58 -18.77 11.93
C ASN A 2 11.70 -17.61 12.42
N LYS A 3 11.50 -16.62 11.56
CA LYS A 3 10.24 -15.88 11.50
C LYS A 3 9.93 -15.63 10.03
N LYS A 4 9.41 -16.65 9.34
CA LYS A 4 8.62 -16.41 8.12
C LYS A 4 7.54 -15.44 8.56
N ILE A 5 7.72 -14.16 8.23
CA ILE A 5 6.64 -13.18 8.29
C ILE A 5 5.49 -13.84 7.54
N ASN A 6 4.42 -14.14 8.27
CA ASN A 6 3.18 -14.70 7.76
C ASN A 6 2.93 -14.18 6.35
N GLU A 7 2.85 -15.09 5.38
CA GLU A 7 2.67 -14.77 3.96
C GLU A 7 1.56 -13.74 3.83
N TRP A 8 1.95 -12.49 3.54
CA TRP A 8 0.99 -11.41 3.37
C TRP A 8 -0.02 -11.87 2.32
N ASN A 9 -1.29 -11.76 2.65
CA ASN A 9 -2.40 -12.12 1.76
C ASN A 9 -3.53 -11.12 1.93
N THR A 10 -4.55 -11.24 1.08
CA THR A 10 -5.70 -10.32 1.09
C THR A 10 -6.48 -10.33 2.41
N HIS A 11 -6.47 -11.42 3.17
CA HIS A 11 -7.10 -11.49 4.49
C HIS A 11 -6.36 -10.63 5.52
N ILE A 12 -5.03 -10.71 5.53
CA ILE A 12 -4.18 -9.86 6.38
C ILE A 12 -4.34 -8.38 5.98
N ALA A 13 -4.33 -8.09 4.67
CA ALA A 13 -4.55 -6.73 4.17
C ALA A 13 -5.89 -6.16 4.66
N LYS A 14 -6.98 -6.94 4.60
CA LYS A 14 -8.30 -6.52 5.09
C LYS A 14 -8.29 -6.19 6.58
N LYS A 15 -7.65 -7.03 7.40
CA LYS A 15 -7.51 -6.77 8.84
C LYS A 15 -6.78 -5.44 9.11
N LEU A 16 -5.66 -5.20 8.43
CA LEU A 16 -4.89 -3.97 8.57
C LEU A 16 -5.66 -2.75 8.06
N ALA A 17 -6.39 -2.88 6.95
CA ALA A 17 -7.18 -1.78 6.40
C ALA A 17 -8.32 -1.36 7.34
N ILE A 18 -8.97 -2.31 8.03
CA ILE A 18 -9.98 -2.02 9.05
C ILE A 18 -9.39 -1.15 10.17
N GLN A 19 -8.16 -1.42 10.62
CA GLN A 19 -7.49 -0.62 11.65
C GLN A 19 -7.21 0.83 11.20
N GLU A 20 -7.12 1.06 9.89
CA GLU A 20 -6.94 2.38 9.27
C GLU A 20 -8.25 3.01 8.79
N ASN A 21 -9.41 2.43 9.13
CA ASN A 21 -10.74 2.83 8.68
C ASN A 21 -10.89 2.87 7.15
N ILE A 22 -10.26 1.91 6.46
CA ILE A 22 -10.31 1.74 5.01
C ILE A 22 -11.08 0.47 4.65
N ILE A 23 -12.06 0.62 3.76
CA ILE A 23 -12.72 -0.52 3.10
C ILE A 23 -11.89 -0.89 1.87
N LEU A 24 -11.25 -2.07 1.89
CA LEU A 24 -10.47 -2.56 0.76
C LEU A 24 -11.37 -2.89 -0.43
N THR A 25 -11.31 -2.05 -1.45
CA THR A 25 -11.85 -2.32 -2.79
C THR A 25 -10.75 -2.87 -3.72
N THR A 26 -11.15 -3.24 -4.94
CA THR A 26 -10.22 -3.68 -5.99
C THR A 26 -9.16 -2.61 -6.28
N GLU A 27 -9.54 -1.34 -6.32
CA GLU A 27 -8.65 -0.20 -6.57
C GLU A 27 -7.57 -0.07 -5.50
N HIS A 28 -7.92 -0.31 -4.23
CA HIS A 28 -6.94 -0.30 -3.15
C HIS A 28 -5.95 -1.45 -3.31
N LEU A 29 -6.45 -2.65 -3.63
CA LEU A 29 -5.62 -3.83 -3.83
C LEU A 29 -4.64 -3.63 -5.00
N GLU A 30 -5.08 -3.07 -6.12
CA GLU A 30 -4.21 -2.74 -7.26
C GLU A 30 -3.01 -1.87 -6.84
N ILE A 31 -3.25 -0.82 -6.07
CA ILE A 31 -2.21 0.07 -5.57
C ILE A 31 -1.28 -0.64 -4.58
N ILE A 32 -1.83 -1.43 -3.66
CA ILE A 32 -1.05 -2.20 -2.68
C ILE A 32 -0.14 -3.21 -3.38
N TYR A 33 -0.63 -3.90 -4.41
CA TYR A 33 0.19 -4.84 -5.19
C TYR A 33 1.32 -4.11 -5.91
N ILE A 34 1.06 -2.96 -6.56
CA ILE A 34 2.12 -2.15 -7.16
C ILE A 34 3.13 -1.70 -6.12
N PHE A 35 2.68 -1.24 -4.96
CA PHE A 35 3.57 -0.78 -3.89
C PHE A 35 4.49 -1.90 -3.39
N LYS A 36 3.95 -3.11 -3.18
CA LYS A 36 4.73 -4.29 -2.84
C LYS A 36 5.71 -4.69 -3.95
N GLN A 37 5.31 -4.59 -5.22
CA GLN A 37 6.22 -4.85 -6.35
C GLN A 37 7.38 -3.86 -6.36
N LEU A 38 7.13 -2.57 -6.12
CA LEU A 38 8.16 -1.54 -6.02
C LEU A 38 9.10 -1.81 -4.84
N TYR A 39 8.54 -2.14 -3.68
CA TYR A 39 9.35 -2.49 -2.51
C TYR A 39 10.20 -3.74 -2.75
N ASN A 40 9.64 -4.80 -3.35
CA ASN A 40 10.39 -6.02 -3.66
C ASN A 40 11.50 -5.78 -4.69
N LYS A 41 11.32 -4.81 -5.59
CA LYS A 41 12.31 -4.47 -6.62
C LYS A 41 13.45 -3.60 -6.10
N PHE A 42 13.15 -2.64 -5.23
CA PHE A 42 14.09 -1.60 -4.81
C PHE A 42 14.49 -1.69 -3.32
N HIS A 43 13.92 -2.64 -2.58
CA HIS A 43 14.07 -2.83 -1.13
C HIS A 43 13.89 -1.55 -0.30
N THR A 44 13.12 -0.59 -0.84
CA THR A 44 12.92 0.74 -0.28
C THR A 44 11.45 1.14 -0.46
N LEU A 45 10.90 1.87 0.50
CA LEU A 45 9.53 2.39 0.38
C LEU A 45 9.45 3.37 -0.81
N PRO A 46 8.56 3.17 -1.79
CA PRO A 46 8.39 4.12 -2.88
C PRO A 46 7.78 5.42 -2.35
N ASN A 47 8.25 6.54 -2.88
CA ASN A 47 7.62 7.82 -2.63
C ASN A 47 6.37 8.02 -3.52
N MET A 48 5.61 9.08 -3.24
CA MET A 48 4.37 9.40 -3.96
C MET A 48 4.57 9.57 -5.47
N VAL A 49 5.66 10.21 -5.88
CA VAL A 49 5.94 10.50 -7.30
C VAL A 49 6.17 9.21 -8.08
N ILE A 50 7.01 8.32 -7.56
CA ILE A 50 7.29 7.01 -8.19
C ILE A 50 6.01 6.19 -8.28
N LEU A 51 5.25 6.12 -7.18
CA LEU A 51 4.00 5.37 -7.13
C LEU A 51 2.99 5.88 -8.18
N VAL A 52 2.76 7.20 -8.23
CA VAL A 52 1.87 7.85 -9.20
C VAL A 52 2.30 7.55 -10.63
N ASN A 53 3.59 7.69 -10.96
CA ASN A 53 4.09 7.46 -12.31
C ASN A 53 3.89 6.00 -12.75
N VAL A 54 4.12 5.04 -11.85
CA VAL A 54 3.94 3.61 -12.15
C VAL A 54 2.47 3.28 -12.35
N ILE A 55 1.58 3.78 -11.49
CA ILE A 55 0.12 3.60 -11.64
C ILE A 55 -0.37 4.26 -12.93
N LYS A 56 0.13 5.46 -13.26
CA LYS A 56 -0.19 6.16 -14.50
C LYS A 56 0.21 5.36 -15.73
N ASN A 57 1.40 4.77 -15.72
CA ASN A 57 1.88 3.95 -16.83
C ASN A 57 1.08 2.65 -16.97
N LYS A 58 0.59 2.07 -15.87
CA LYS A 58 -0.13 0.79 -15.88
C LYS A 58 -1.64 0.94 -16.13
N TYR A 59 -2.27 1.98 -15.59
CA TYR A 59 -3.73 2.14 -15.56
C TYR A 59 -4.22 3.48 -16.13
N GLY A 60 -3.32 4.31 -16.65
CA GLY A 60 -3.65 5.61 -17.24
C GLY A 60 -3.77 6.75 -16.21
N ILE A 61 -3.96 7.96 -16.74
CA ILE A 61 -3.94 9.22 -15.96
C ILE A 61 -5.07 9.31 -14.91
N LEU A 62 -6.21 8.66 -15.17
CA LEU A 62 -7.37 8.72 -14.27
C LEU A 62 -7.09 8.10 -12.90
N LYS A 63 -6.31 7.00 -12.86
CA LYS A 63 -5.86 6.37 -11.62
C LYS A 63 -4.47 6.87 -11.18
N GLY A 64 -3.62 7.20 -12.14
CA GLY A 64 -2.24 7.63 -11.90
C GLY A 64 -2.10 9.11 -11.55
N ASN A 65 -2.78 9.57 -10.50
CA ASN A 65 -2.62 10.91 -9.96
C ASN A 65 -2.74 10.92 -8.43
N SER A 66 -2.12 11.92 -7.80
CA SER A 66 -2.06 11.99 -6.34
C SER A 66 -3.44 12.14 -5.70
N ILE A 67 -4.34 12.90 -6.30
CA ILE A 67 -5.70 13.13 -5.81
C ILE A 67 -6.47 11.81 -5.69
N TYR A 68 -6.42 10.97 -6.73
CA TYR A 68 -7.07 9.66 -6.74
C TYR A 68 -6.53 8.76 -5.63
N ILE A 69 -5.21 8.68 -5.48
CA ILE A 69 -4.57 7.85 -4.45
C ILE A 69 -4.90 8.36 -3.05
N HIS A 70 -4.93 9.68 -2.83
CA HIS A 70 -5.34 10.27 -1.56
C HIS A 70 -6.81 10.04 -1.23
N LYS A 71 -7.70 9.97 -2.24
CA LYS A 71 -9.10 9.60 -2.02
C LYS A 71 -9.25 8.15 -1.54
N LEU A 72 -8.41 7.24 -2.02
CA LEU A 72 -8.38 5.84 -1.58
C LEU A 72 -7.68 5.68 -0.21
N PHE A 73 -6.65 6.48 0.06
CA PHE A 73 -5.87 6.41 1.29
C PHE A 73 -5.79 7.80 1.96
N PRO A 74 -6.85 8.21 2.69
CA PRO A 74 -7.03 9.59 3.16
C PRO A 74 -6.10 9.99 4.31
N ASN A 75 -5.69 9.08 5.19
CA ASN A 75 -4.91 9.40 6.39
C ASN A 75 -3.40 9.21 6.17
N GLY A 76 -2.92 9.76 5.06
CA GLY A 76 -1.53 9.69 4.60
C GLY A 76 -1.28 8.48 3.71
N ALA A 77 -1.45 8.67 2.39
CA ALA A 77 -1.47 7.60 1.41
C ALA A 77 -0.29 6.63 1.50
N ILE A 78 0.95 7.12 1.47
CA ILE A 78 2.15 6.26 1.53
C ILE A 78 2.22 5.49 2.86
N ARG A 79 1.88 6.14 3.98
CA ARG A 79 1.86 5.50 5.31
C ARG A 79 0.84 4.36 5.35
N GLN A 80 -0.38 4.63 4.87
CA GLN A 80 -1.46 3.65 4.88
C GLN A 80 -1.19 2.50 3.93
N ILE A 81 -0.70 2.77 2.71
CA ILE A 81 -0.33 1.73 1.76
C ILE A 81 0.79 0.86 2.34
N ALA A 82 1.83 1.46 2.94
CA ALA A 82 2.91 0.71 3.57
C ALA A 82 2.44 -0.16 4.74
N TYR A 83 1.56 0.39 5.59
CA TYR A 83 0.94 -0.34 6.71
C TYR A 83 0.13 -1.54 6.20
N ILE A 84 -0.82 -1.31 5.29
CA ILE A 84 -1.70 -2.36 4.75
C ILE A 84 -0.93 -3.39 3.91
N SER A 85 0.18 -2.99 3.29
CA SER A 85 1.11 -3.89 2.59
C SER A 85 1.88 -4.83 3.51
N GLY A 86 1.77 -4.67 4.84
CA GLY A 86 2.54 -5.41 5.83
C GLY A 86 4.03 -5.05 5.85
N LEU A 87 4.39 -3.87 5.33
CA LEU A 87 5.78 -3.42 5.20
C LEU A 87 6.21 -2.49 6.34
N LYS A 88 5.27 -1.94 7.10
CA LYS A 88 5.57 -1.17 8.29
C LYS A 88 5.44 -2.09 9.51
N GLU A 89 6.53 -2.33 10.23
CA GLU A 89 6.45 -2.90 11.57
C GLU A 89 5.58 -1.98 12.43
N ILE A 90 4.61 -2.58 13.13
CA ILE A 90 3.75 -1.87 14.08
C ILE A 90 4.64 -1.50 15.27
N THR A 91 5.39 -0.39 15.19
CA THR A 91 5.91 0.28 16.38
C THR A 91 4.80 1.13 16.97
N VAL A 92 3.82 0.46 17.56
CA VAL A 92 3.07 1.02 18.69
C VAL A 92 3.87 0.60 19.91
N CYS A 93 4.80 1.44 20.37
CA CYS A 93 5.11 1.43 21.80
C CYS A 93 3.89 2.05 22.49
N LEU A 94 3.27 1.28 23.38
CA LEU A 94 2.46 1.81 24.48
C LEU A 94 3.41 2.46 25.50
#